data_AF-A0A382MDH9-F1
#
_entry.id   AF-A0A382MDH9-F1
#
_cell.length_a   1.000
_cell.length_b   1.000
_cell.length_c   1.000
_cell.angle_alpha   90.00
_cell.angle_beta   90.00
_cell.angle_gamma   90.00
#
_symmetry.space_group_name_H-M   'P 1'
#
loop_
_entity.id
_entity.type
_entity.pdbx_description
1 polymer ?
#
loop_
_entity_poly.entity_id
_entity_poly.type
_entity_poly.pdbx_seq_one_letter_code
_entity_poly.pdbx_strand_id
1 'polypeptide(L)'
;MGFETVSTILNVVEKHHDEGFISKVEDHLVSILPSKEDNYLPSNNPIIVMVVGVNGTGKTTTAAKLASYYKKLGNNILMVAADTYRAAAIDQLKIWANRIDVD
;
A
#
# COMPACT_ATOMS: atom_id res chain seq x y z
N MET A 1 1.28 13.59 -9.47
CA MET A 1 1.26 12.89 -10.77
C MET A 1 2.36 13.49 -11.62
N GLY A 2 3.12 12.66 -12.34
CA GLY A 2 4.19 13.15 -13.21
C GLY A 2 3.60 13.97 -14.37
N PHE A 3 4.37 14.93 -14.89
CA PHE A 3 3.99 15.76 -16.04
C PHE A 3 3.54 14.91 -17.25
N GLU A 4 4.22 13.78 -17.47
CA GLU A 4 3.89 12.81 -18.52
C GLU A 4 2.49 12.21 -18.35
N THR A 5 2.14 11.75 -17.14
CA THR A 5 0.80 11.20 -16.86
C THR A 5 -0.29 12.21 -17.19
N VAL A 6 -0.13 13.47 -16.74
CA VAL A 6 -1.10 14.54 -17.02
C VAL A 6 -1.20 14.82 -18.51
N SER A 7 -0.07 14.88 -19.21
CA SER A 7 -0.03 15.11 -20.66
C SER A 7 -0.76 14.01 -21.43
N THR A 8 -0.60 12.74 -21.04
CA THR A 8 -1.31 11.63 -21.69
C THR A 8 -2.82 11.68 -21.43
N ILE A 9 -3.26 12.08 -20.23
CA ILE A 9 -4.68 12.25 -19.92
C ILE A 9 -5.29 13.38 -20.76
N LEU A 10 -4.61 14.54 -20.86
CA LEU A 10 -5.08 15.67 -21.66
C LEU A 10 -5.25 15.29 -23.14
N ASN A 11 -4.30 14.53 -23.70
CA ASN A 11 -4.43 14.03 -25.08
C ASN A 11 -5.66 13.13 -25.30
N VAL A 12 -6.06 12.34 -24.29
CA VAL A 12 -7.29 11.52 -24.36
C VAL A 12 -8.52 12.42 -24.35
N VAL A 13 -8.54 13.45 -23.52
CA VAL A 13 -9.64 14.42 -23.46
C VAL A 13 -9.73 15.24 -24.76
N GLU A 14 -8.61 15.67 -25.34
CA GLU A 14 -8.59 16.42 -26.61
C GLU A 14 -9.03 15.57 -27.81
N LYS A 15 -8.79 14.25 -27.78
CA LYS A 15 -9.27 13.37 -28.85
C LYS A 15 -10.76 13.01 -28.75
N HIS A 16 -11.34 13.19 -27.57
CA HIS A 16 -12.71 12.78 -27.24
C HIS A 16 -13.43 13.96 -26.56
N HIS A 17 -13.85 14.94 -27.37
CA HIS A 17 -14.56 16.15 -26.91
C HIS A 17 -16.08 15.94 -26.69
N ASP A 18 -16.57 14.72 -26.87
CA ASP A 18 -17.96 14.30 -26.85
C ASP A 18 -18.40 13.69 -25.50
N GLU A 19 -19.71 13.48 -25.33
CA GLU A 19 -20.26 12.73 -24.19
C GLU A 19 -19.64 11.33 -24.15
N GLY A 20 -18.89 11.03 -23.08
CA GLY A 20 -18.23 9.73 -22.90
C GLY A 20 -16.72 9.79 -22.68
N PHE A 21 -16.09 10.96 -22.75
CA PHE A 21 -14.64 11.12 -22.50
C PHE A 21 -14.20 10.61 -21.12
N ILE A 22 -15.07 10.68 -20.09
CA ILE A 22 -14.79 10.17 -18.75
C ILE A 22 -14.50 8.66 -18.78
N SER A 23 -15.27 7.88 -19.53
CA SER A 23 -15.03 6.45 -19.69
C SER A 23 -13.70 6.19 -20.41
N LYS A 24 -13.35 7.02 -21.41
CA LYS A 24 -12.05 6.92 -22.09
C LYS A 24 -10.87 7.27 -21.19
N VAL A 25 -11.03 8.25 -20.30
CA VAL A 25 -10.02 8.58 -19.30
C VAL A 25 -9.89 7.45 -18.27
N GLU A 26 -11.00 6.85 -17.83
CA GLU A 26 -10.98 5.68 -16.94
C GLU A 26 -10.24 4.50 -17.58
N ASP A 27 -10.60 4.13 -18.83
CA ASP A 27 -9.94 3.06 -19.58
C ASP A 27 -8.43 3.32 -19.69
N HIS A 28 -8.05 4.55 -20.02
CA HIS A 28 -6.64 4.95 -20.11
C HIS A 28 -5.94 4.85 -18.76
N LEU A 29 -6.54 5.38 -17.69
CA LEU A 29 -5.98 5.32 -16.34
C LEU A 29 -5.79 3.89 -15.85
N VAL A 30 -6.73 2.99 -16.16
CA VAL A 30 -6.59 1.56 -15.85
C VAL A 30 -5.47 0.94 -16.68
N SER A 31 -5.35 1.29 -17.96
CA SER A 31 -4.32 0.75 -18.85
C SER A 31 -2.88 1.12 -18.46
N ILE A 32 -2.68 2.27 -17.81
CA ILE A 32 -1.36 2.71 -17.34
C ILE A 32 -0.97 2.12 -15.99
N LEU A 33 -1.91 1.50 -15.26
CA LEU A 33 -1.58 0.78 -14.04
C LEU A 33 -0.71 -0.44 -14.40
N PRO A 34 0.34 -0.73 -13.61
CA PRO A 34 1.16 -1.90 -13.85
C PRO A 34 0.30 -3.17 -13.81
N SER A 35 0.57 -4.09 -14.74
CA SER A 35 -0.10 -5.39 -14.75
C SER A 35 0.13 -6.11 -13.43
N LYS A 36 -0.90 -6.79 -12.93
CA LYS A 36 -0.81 -7.60 -11.73
C LYS A 36 0.19 -8.73 -11.94
N GLU A 37 1.34 -8.67 -11.30
CA GLU A 37 2.23 -9.83 -11.17
C GLU A 37 1.69 -10.75 -10.06
N ASP A 38 1.54 -12.04 -10.35
CA ASP A 38 0.75 -12.94 -9.50
C ASP A 38 1.48 -13.46 -8.24
N ASN A 39 2.76 -13.15 -8.02
CA ASN A 39 3.51 -13.72 -6.88
C ASN A 39 4.48 -12.73 -6.23
N TYR A 40 3.97 -11.88 -5.32
CA TYR A 40 4.81 -10.97 -4.54
C TYR A 40 5.33 -11.55 -3.23
N LEU A 41 4.74 -12.65 -2.74
CA LEU A 41 5.12 -13.22 -1.44
C LEU A 41 5.70 -14.62 -1.62
N PRO A 42 6.93 -14.88 -1.13
CA PRO A 42 7.52 -16.20 -1.20
C PRO A 42 6.72 -17.20 -0.37
N SER A 43 6.66 -18.45 -0.82
CA SER A 43 5.96 -19.56 -0.14
C SER A 43 6.66 -20.04 1.15
N ASN A 44 7.68 -19.32 1.62
CA ASN A 44 8.50 -19.71 2.77
C ASN A 44 7.85 -19.25 4.07
N ASN A 45 7.90 -20.09 5.10
CA ASN A 45 7.43 -19.75 6.45
C ASN A 45 8.64 -19.62 7.40
N PRO A 46 8.79 -18.52 8.16
CA PRO A 46 7.94 -17.34 8.19
C PRO A 46 8.10 -16.43 6.97
N ILE A 47 7.00 -15.81 6.53
CA ILE A 47 7.05 -14.69 5.58
C ILE A 47 7.46 -13.44 6.36
N ILE A 48 8.52 -12.76 5.91
CA ILE A 48 9.04 -11.55 6.54
C ILE A 48 8.72 -10.35 5.65
N VAL A 49 8.00 -9.37 6.22
CA VAL A 49 7.61 -8.12 5.52
C VAL A 49 8.25 -6.93 6.23
N MET A 50 9.13 -6.20 5.52
CA MET A 50 9.74 -4.98 6.01
C MET A 50 9.05 -3.75 5.40
N VAL A 51 8.46 -2.90 6.24
CA VAL A 51 7.81 -1.66 5.79
C VAL A 51 8.80 -0.51 5.84
N VAL A 52 9.16 0.02 4.67
CA VAL A 52 10.14 1.12 4.51
C VAL A 52 9.48 2.41 4.00
N GLY A 53 10.15 3.55 4.19
CA GLY A 53 9.68 4.85 3.72
C GLY A 53 10.05 6.00 4.65
N VAL A 54 9.78 7.23 4.22
CA VAL A 54 10.12 8.45 4.98
C VAL A 54 9.19 8.68 6.18
N ASN A 55 9.53 9.63 7.05
CA ASN A 55 8.73 9.95 8.23
C ASN A 55 7.36 10.51 7.83
N GLY A 56 6.32 10.17 8.60
CA GLY A 56 4.96 10.68 8.38
C GLY A 56 4.13 9.97 7.30
N THR A 57 4.68 9.03 6.53
CA THR A 57 3.94 8.32 5.46
C THR A 57 3.01 7.21 5.93
N GLY A 58 2.91 6.99 7.25
CA GLY A 58 1.99 6.00 7.83
C GLY A 58 2.55 4.58 7.99
N LYS A 59 3.87 4.36 7.91
CA LYS A 59 4.51 3.03 8.04
C LYS A 59 3.98 2.15 9.18
N THR A 60 4.01 2.67 10.40
CA THR A 60 3.56 1.94 11.61
C THR A 60 2.07 1.57 11.53
N THR A 61 1.24 2.50 11.05
CA THR A 61 -0.20 2.27 10.86
C THR A 61 -0.47 1.25 9.76
N THR A 62 0.28 1.30 8.65
CA THR A 62 0.17 0.32 7.57
C THR A 62 0.62 -1.07 8.01
N ALA A 63 1.71 -1.18 8.77
CA ALA A 63 2.16 -2.44 9.35
C ALA A 63 1.06 -3.07 10.24
N ALA A 64 0.40 -2.27 11.09
CA ALA A 64 -0.72 -2.74 11.92
C ALA A 64 -1.94 -3.18 11.09
N LYS A 65 -2.26 -2.45 10.01
CA LYS A 65 -3.34 -2.84 9.09
C LYS A 65 -3.05 -4.17 8.39
N LEU A 66 -1.81 -4.36 7.91
CA LEU A 66 -1.37 -5.62 7.30
C LEU A 66 -1.43 -6.77 8.31
N ALA A 67 -0.92 -6.56 9.52
CA ALA A 67 -1.01 -7.54 10.62
C ALA A 67 -2.46 -7.96 10.90
N SER A 68 -3.37 -6.99 11.03
CA SER A 68 -4.80 -7.26 11.24
C SER A 68 -5.42 -8.02 10.07
N TYR A 69 -5.09 -7.65 8.83
CA TYR A 69 -5.56 -8.33 7.63
C TYR A 69 -5.14 -9.81 7.61
N TYR A 70 -3.86 -10.11 7.81
CA TYR A 70 -3.37 -11.50 7.78
C TYR A 70 -3.80 -12.31 9.00
N LYS A 71 -3.95 -11.69 10.18
CA LYS A 71 -4.58 -12.34 11.34
C LYS A 71 -6.00 -12.79 11.02
N LYS A 72 -6.81 -11.95 10.35
CA LYS A 72 -8.17 -12.32 9.91
C LYS A 72 -8.20 -13.46 8.89
N LEU A 73 -7.11 -13.66 8.15
CA LEU A 73 -6.92 -14.81 7.28
C LEU A 73 -6.41 -16.07 8.02
N GLY A 74 -6.28 -16.03 9.35
CA GLY A 74 -5.87 -17.17 10.18
C GLY A 74 -4.36 -17.33 10.35
N ASN A 75 -3.55 -16.33 9.97
CA ASN A 75 -2.09 -16.40 10.12
C ASN A 75 -1.65 -16.01 11.54
N ASN A 76 -0.58 -16.64 12.00
CA ASN A 76 0.14 -16.21 13.21
C ASN A 76 1.01 -15.00 12.86
N ILE A 77 0.90 -13.92 13.64
CA ILE A 77 1.54 -12.65 13.35
C ILE A 77 2.45 -12.25 14.50
N LEU A 78 3.65 -11.80 14.15
CA LEU A 78 4.61 -11.17 15.06
C LEU A 78 4.96 -9.78 14.51
N MET A 79 4.78 -8.74 15.31
CA MET A 79 5.16 -7.37 14.97
C MET A 79 6.53 -7.00 15.57
N VAL A 80 7.47 -6.61 14.72
CA VAL A 80 8.84 -6.24 15.15
C VAL A 80 9.04 -4.73 15.11
N ALA A 81 9.38 -4.13 16.25
CA ALA A 81 9.67 -2.70 16.37
C ALA A 81 11.08 -2.33 15.86
N ALA A 82 11.24 -2.26 14.53
CA ALA A 82 12.52 -1.92 13.89
C ALA A 82 12.82 -0.40 13.79
N ASP A 83 11.84 0.48 14.06
CA ASP A 83 12.03 1.93 14.11
C ASP A 83 12.54 2.36 15.50
N THR A 84 13.86 2.26 15.70
CA THR A 84 14.52 2.52 17.00
C THR A 84 14.98 3.97 17.19
N TYR A 85 14.93 4.79 16.14
CA TYR A 85 15.37 6.18 16.19
C TYR A 85 14.28 7.11 16.74
N ARG A 86 13.02 6.87 16.37
CA ARG A 86 11.90 7.71 16.77
C ARG A 86 11.37 7.25 18.12
N ALA A 87 11.60 8.04 19.17
CA ALA A 87 11.29 7.69 20.56
C ALA A 87 9.90 7.03 20.78
N ALA A 88 8.85 7.56 20.16
CA ALA A 88 7.48 7.06 20.32
C ALA A 88 7.08 5.92 19.36
N ALA A 89 7.95 5.49 18.45
CA ALA A 89 7.60 4.49 17.44
C ALA A 89 7.35 3.11 18.05
N ILE A 90 8.18 2.72 19.02
CA ILE A 90 8.04 1.46 19.75
C ILE A 90 6.70 1.44 20.51
N ASP A 91 6.39 2.49 21.26
CA ASP A 91 5.14 2.59 22.03
C ASP A 91 3.91 2.63 21.12
N GLN A 92 4.00 3.34 20.00
CA GLN A 92 2.95 3.36 18.99
C GLN A 92 2.68 1.96 18.42
N LEU A 93 3.73 1.18 18.14
CA LEU A 93 3.60 -0.17 17.62
C LEU A 93 2.99 -1.11 18.68
N LYS A 94 3.41 -1.01 19.94
CA LYS A 94 2.84 -1.78 21.06
C LYS A 94 1.34 -1.51 21.23
N ILE A 95 0.91 -0.25 21.13
CA ILE A 95 -0.52 0.10 21.19
C ILE A 95 -1.29 -0.58 20.05
N TRP A 96 -0.72 -0.63 18.85
CA TRP A 96 -1.35 -1.32 17.72
C TRP A 96 -1.39 -2.83 17.92
N ALA A 97 -0.29 -3.45 18.34
CA ALA A 97 -0.20 -4.88 18.60
C ALA A 97 -1.26 -5.32 19.62
N ASN A 98 -1.37 -4.59 20.74
CA ASN A 98 -2.39 -4.82 21.76
C ASN A 98 -3.82 -4.65 21.22
N ARG A 99 -4.07 -3.64 20.38
CA ARG A 99 -5.40 -3.39 19.80
C ARG A 99 -5.88 -4.49 18.87
N ILE A 100 -4.96 -5.16 18.18
CA ILE A 100 -5.28 -6.22 17.22
C ILE A 100 -4.95 -7.62 17.77
N ASP A 101 -4.50 -7.69 19.01
CA ASP A 101 -4.22 -8.92 19.76
C ASP A 101 -3.16 -9.80 19.05
N VAL A 102 -2.01 -9.20 18.73
CA VAL A 102 -0.85 -9.89 18.14
C VAL A 102 0.38 -9.66 19.00
N ASP A 103 1.37 -10.53 18.84
CA ASP A 103 2.67 -10.45 19.52
C ASP A 103 3.56 -9.32 18.97
#